data_AF-A0A2H5XWY4-F1
#
_entry.id   AF-A0A2H5XWY4-F1
#
_cell.length_a   1.000
_cell.length_b   1.000
_cell.length_c   1.000
_cell.angle_alpha   90.00
_cell.angle_beta   90.00
_cell.angle_gamma   90.00
#
_symmetry.space_group_name_H-M   'P 1'
#
loop_
_entity.id
_entity.type
_entity.pdbx_description
1 polymer ?
#
loop_
_entity_poly.entity_id
_entity_poly.type
_entity_poly.pdbx_seq_one_letter_code
_entity_poly.pdbx_strand_id
1 'polypeptide(L)'
;MAVALFFLTLATPIAVWQLGTSDPYRFWLNEDTTVPLRVWYWGERTAVEKEHPQRIRICGTPRVVLADPSHTQFRMAMVLSGGGALDGIRIRMRTTEHDVLANGRNGITLTLDRTGTRIMDGTTLLAQTDTLRYEPSQSLRIAFEHEGMETRIAIGCSVFGPFRTGHPATSQTIIEPLGSGGGCVRISDIVAEGVSP
;
A
#
# COMPACT_ATOMS: atom_id res chain seq x y z
N MET A 1 51.00 -3.09 -27.33
CA MET A 1 49.64 -2.59 -26.99
C MET A 1 48.61 -3.66 -27.32
N ALA A 2 48.33 -4.62 -26.42
CA ALA A 2 47.20 -5.57 -26.56
C ALA A 2 47.05 -6.53 -25.35
N VAL A 3 47.41 -6.11 -24.11
CA VAL A 3 47.31 -7.01 -22.94
C VAL A 3 46.62 -6.36 -21.72
N ALA A 4 46.30 -5.06 -21.79
CA ALA A 4 45.72 -4.33 -20.66
C ALA A 4 44.18 -4.17 -20.70
N LEU A 5 43.47 -4.87 -21.59
CA LEU A 5 42.02 -4.66 -21.81
C LEU A 5 41.13 -5.89 -21.54
N PHE A 6 41.67 -6.95 -20.94
CA PHE A 6 40.89 -8.17 -20.67
C PHE A 6 40.57 -8.42 -19.18
N PHE A 7 40.99 -7.54 -18.27
CA PHE A 7 40.77 -7.70 -16.83
C PHE A 7 39.62 -6.87 -16.24
N LEU A 8 38.82 -6.19 -17.07
CA LEU A 8 37.69 -5.36 -16.61
C LEU A 8 36.30 -6.02 -16.75
N THR A 9 36.21 -7.30 -17.16
CA THR A 9 34.93 -7.98 -17.37
C THR A 9 34.59 -9.05 -16.33
N LEU A 10 35.35 -9.14 -15.25
CA LEU A 10 35.09 -10.05 -14.12
C LEU A 10 35.03 -9.29 -12.79
N ALA A 11 34.28 -8.18 -12.77
CA ALA A 11 33.67 -7.72 -11.53
C ALA A 11 32.49 -8.66 -11.23
N THR A 12 32.82 -9.82 -10.67
CA THR A 12 31.87 -10.76 -10.07
C THR A 12 30.88 -10.02 -9.15
N PRO A 13 29.59 -10.39 -9.12
CA PRO A 13 28.63 -9.82 -8.19
C PRO A 13 28.83 -10.45 -6.80
N ILE A 14 29.96 -10.14 -6.16
CA ILE A 14 30.26 -10.59 -4.79
C ILE A 14 30.22 -9.35 -3.91
N ALA A 15 29.00 -8.83 -3.70
CA ALA A 15 28.63 -7.94 -2.59
C ALA A 15 27.12 -7.61 -2.62
N VAL A 16 26.24 -8.61 -2.73
CA VAL A 16 24.79 -8.42 -2.47
C VAL A 16 24.26 -9.45 -1.47
N TRP A 17 25.13 -9.92 -0.57
CA TRP A 17 24.76 -10.88 0.48
C TRP A 17 24.76 -10.29 1.90
N GLN A 18 24.99 -8.98 2.06
CA GLN A 18 24.96 -8.30 3.37
C GLN A 18 24.20 -6.97 3.41
N LEU A 19 23.49 -6.61 2.34
CA LEU A 19 22.36 -5.67 2.43
C LEU A 19 21.12 -6.55 2.53
N GLY A 20 20.43 -6.46 3.67
CA GLY A 20 19.37 -7.37 4.10
C GLY A 20 18.54 -7.88 2.93
N THR A 21 18.58 -9.20 2.74
CA THR A 21 17.81 -9.93 1.74
C THR A 21 16.35 -9.52 1.86
N SER A 22 15.95 -8.62 0.95
CA SER A 22 14.59 -8.30 0.61
C SER A 22 14.00 -9.53 -0.05
N ASP A 23 13.67 -10.52 0.77
CA ASP A 23 12.99 -11.71 0.33
C ASP A 23 11.59 -11.25 -0.13
N PRO A 24 11.21 -11.41 -1.40
CA PRO A 24 9.84 -11.11 -1.84
C PRO A 24 8.78 -11.92 -1.06
N TYR A 25 9.24 -12.91 -0.29
CA TYR A 25 8.49 -13.75 0.65
C TYR A 25 8.26 -13.09 2.03
N ARG A 26 8.68 -11.85 2.31
CA ARG A 26 8.32 -11.19 3.61
C ARG A 26 6.85 -10.79 3.75
N PHE A 27 6.06 -10.87 2.68
CA PHE A 27 4.62 -10.54 2.70
C PHE A 27 3.68 -11.73 2.99
N TRP A 28 4.21 -12.90 3.40
CA TRP A 28 3.37 -14.01 3.88
C TRP A 28 2.80 -13.66 5.25
N LEU A 29 1.68 -12.95 5.25
CA LEU A 29 0.78 -12.87 6.41
C LEU A 29 0.09 -14.22 6.57
N ASN A 30 0.04 -14.75 7.79
CA ASN A 30 -0.75 -15.94 8.07
C ASN A 30 -2.24 -15.60 7.88
N GLU A 31 -3.00 -16.41 7.15
CA GLU A 31 -4.45 -16.20 6.97
C GLU A 31 -5.19 -16.22 8.32
N ASP A 32 -4.62 -16.91 9.32
CA ASP A 32 -5.13 -16.99 10.70
C ASP A 32 -4.79 -15.74 11.55
N THR A 33 -3.85 -14.88 11.12
CA THR A 33 -3.55 -13.62 11.83
C THR A 33 -4.60 -12.57 11.52
N THR A 34 -5.68 -12.55 12.29
CA THR A 34 -6.78 -11.60 12.11
C THR A 34 -6.81 -10.59 13.26
N VAL A 35 -6.04 -9.51 13.17
CA VAL A 35 -6.22 -8.41 14.12
C VAL A 35 -7.56 -7.71 13.81
N PRO A 36 -8.40 -7.38 14.81
CA PRO A 36 -9.71 -6.78 14.56
C PRO A 36 -9.58 -5.38 13.96
N LEU A 37 -9.70 -5.29 12.64
CA LEU A 37 -9.67 -4.01 11.94
C LEU A 37 -10.93 -3.19 12.20
N ARG A 38 -10.71 -1.96 12.67
CA ARG A 38 -11.76 -0.95 12.78
C ARG A 38 -11.84 -0.17 11.49
N VAL A 39 -13.07 0.00 11.02
CA VAL A 39 -13.38 0.73 9.80
C VAL A 39 -14.06 2.02 10.24
N TRP A 40 -13.42 3.14 9.93
CA TRP A 40 -14.00 4.47 10.09
C TRP A 40 -14.19 5.05 8.70
N TYR A 41 -15.19 5.91 8.53
CA TYR A 41 -15.41 6.56 7.25
C TYR A 41 -15.85 7.99 7.44
N TRP A 42 -15.48 8.83 6.48
CA TRP A 42 -15.94 10.20 6.38
C TRP A 42 -16.71 10.36 5.08
N GLY A 43 -18.03 10.61 5.21
CA GLY A 43 -18.96 10.69 4.09
C GLY A 43 -20.34 10.14 4.45
N GLU A 44 -21.14 9.81 3.44
CA GLU A 44 -22.45 9.18 3.64
C GLU A 44 -22.30 7.77 4.22
N ARG A 45 -23.06 7.45 5.28
CA ARG A 45 -23.00 6.15 5.95
C ARG A 45 -23.29 4.96 5.03
N THR A 46 -24.17 5.17 4.06
CA THR A 46 -24.54 4.18 3.03
C THR A 46 -23.42 3.89 2.04
N ALA A 47 -22.38 4.73 2.00
CA ALA A 47 -21.24 4.57 1.11
C ALA A 47 -20.26 3.48 1.58
N VAL A 48 -20.34 3.02 2.84
CA VAL A 48 -19.43 1.99 3.38
C VAL A 48 -20.22 0.90 4.08
N GLU A 49 -20.10 -0.31 3.57
CA GLU A 49 -20.73 -1.51 4.11
C GLU A 49 -19.66 -2.50 4.57
N LYS A 50 -19.69 -2.88 5.85
CA LYS A 50 -18.84 -3.95 6.37
C LYS A 50 -19.54 -5.29 6.15
N GLU A 51 -19.28 -5.92 5.01
CA GLU A 51 -19.86 -7.22 4.60
C GLU A 51 -19.38 -8.38 5.49
N HIS A 52 -18.14 -8.32 5.97
CA HIS A 52 -17.50 -9.34 6.83
C HIS A 52 -16.42 -8.67 7.72
N PRO A 53 -15.95 -9.29 8.83
CA PRO A 53 -14.78 -8.80 9.56
C PRO A 53 -13.56 -8.44 8.71
N GLN A 54 -13.35 -9.17 7.60
CA GLN A 54 -12.23 -8.99 6.66
C GLN A 54 -12.67 -8.54 5.26
N ARG A 55 -13.92 -8.05 5.11
CA ARG A 55 -14.46 -7.61 3.83
C ARG A 55 -15.28 -6.35 3.99
N ILE A 56 -14.96 -5.34 3.19
CA ILE A 56 -15.73 -4.11 3.12
C ILE A 56 -16.06 -3.77 1.67
N ARG A 57 -17.18 -3.07 1.49
CA ARG A 57 -17.58 -2.47 0.24
C ARG A 57 -17.67 -0.96 0.44
N ILE A 58 -17.05 -0.22 -0.46
CA ILE A 58 -17.00 1.24 -0.48
C ILE A 58 -17.63 1.69 -1.79
N CYS A 59 -18.67 2.50 -1.78
CA CYS A 59 -19.34 3.05 -2.95
C CYS A 59 -19.20 4.58 -2.97
N GLY A 60 -19.09 5.17 -4.16
CA GLY A 60 -18.74 6.57 -4.32
C GLY A 60 -17.26 6.82 -4.03
N THR A 61 -16.95 8.00 -3.48
CA THR A 61 -15.58 8.42 -3.16
C THR A 61 -15.39 8.86 -1.70
N PRO A 62 -15.92 8.13 -0.70
CA PRO A 62 -15.64 8.44 0.70
C PRO A 62 -14.18 8.11 1.03
N ARG A 63 -13.67 8.71 2.11
CA ARG A 63 -12.42 8.23 2.73
C ARG A 63 -12.75 7.16 3.75
N VAL A 64 -12.04 6.05 3.69
CA VAL A 64 -12.20 4.93 4.62
C VAL A 64 -10.88 4.68 5.33
N VAL A 65 -10.90 4.68 6.65
CA VAL A 65 -9.74 4.41 7.49
C VAL A 65 -9.82 2.99 8.01
N LEU A 66 -8.85 2.17 7.63
CA LEU A 66 -8.57 0.90 8.28
C LEU A 66 -7.54 1.15 9.38
N ALA A 67 -7.86 0.75 10.60
CA ALA A 67 -6.95 0.93 11.73
C ALA A 67 -6.79 -0.37 12.53
N ASP A 68 -5.54 -0.71 12.84
CA ASP A 68 -5.17 -1.62 13.92
C ASP A 68 -4.68 -0.80 15.12
N PRO A 69 -5.52 -0.55 16.14
CA PRO A 69 -5.15 0.30 17.26
C PRO A 69 -4.00 -0.25 18.11
N SER A 70 -3.67 -1.54 17.98
CA SER A 70 -2.67 -2.19 18.82
C SER A 70 -1.24 -2.01 18.30
N HIS A 71 -1.05 -1.71 17.01
CA HIS A 71 0.28 -1.66 16.42
C HIS A 71 0.43 -0.47 15.47
N THR A 72 1.52 0.27 15.61
CA THR A 72 1.95 1.29 14.63
C THR A 72 2.89 0.71 13.59
N GLN A 73 3.66 -0.31 13.97
CA GLN A 73 4.47 -1.12 13.07
C GLN A 73 3.73 -2.42 12.79
N PHE A 74 3.20 -2.53 11.58
CA PHE A 74 2.39 -3.68 11.18
C PHE A 74 2.59 -3.98 9.70
N ARG A 75 2.19 -5.18 9.32
CA ARG A 75 2.01 -5.64 7.95
C ARG A 75 0.52 -5.71 7.68
N MET A 76 0.11 -5.31 6.49
CA MET A 76 -1.27 -5.48 6.03
C MET A 76 -1.27 -5.98 4.59
N ALA A 77 -2.18 -6.89 4.30
CA ALA A 77 -2.52 -7.28 2.94
C ALA A 77 -4.03 -7.26 2.75
N MET A 78 -4.44 -7.00 1.52
CA MET A 78 -5.83 -6.98 1.10
C MET A 78 -5.92 -7.26 -0.40
N VAL A 79 -7.09 -7.68 -0.84
CA VAL A 79 -7.45 -7.78 -2.25
C VAL A 79 -8.43 -6.67 -2.58
N LEU A 80 -8.13 -5.89 -3.62
CA LEU A 80 -8.95 -4.81 -4.12
C LEU A 80 -9.57 -5.18 -5.46
N SER A 81 -10.87 -4.96 -5.60
CA SER A 81 -11.59 -5.06 -6.87
C SER A 81 -12.58 -3.91 -6.97
N GLY A 82 -12.42 -3.04 -7.96
CA GLY A 82 -13.32 -1.89 -8.17
C GLY A 82 -14.15 -1.99 -9.45
N GLY A 83 -15.27 -1.27 -9.52
CA GLY A 83 -16.13 -1.18 -10.70
C GLY A 83 -15.71 -0.10 -11.70
N GLY A 84 -16.11 -0.23 -12.96
CA GLY A 84 -15.67 0.62 -14.07
C GLY A 84 -16.09 2.10 -14.04
N ALA A 85 -16.86 2.52 -13.05
CA ALA A 85 -17.18 3.94 -12.81
C ALA A 85 -16.13 4.65 -11.94
N LEU A 86 -15.08 3.95 -11.50
CA LEU A 86 -13.93 4.53 -10.81
C LEU A 86 -12.77 4.78 -11.76
N ASP A 87 -11.96 5.77 -11.42
CA ASP A 87 -10.72 6.12 -12.10
C ASP A 87 -9.51 5.45 -11.43
N GLY A 88 -9.66 5.01 -10.19
CA GLY A 88 -8.58 4.39 -9.44
C GLY A 88 -8.86 4.29 -7.94
N ILE A 89 -7.82 3.95 -7.20
CA ILE A 89 -7.79 3.87 -5.74
C ILE A 89 -6.52 4.56 -5.25
N ARG A 90 -6.66 5.34 -4.19
CA ARG A 90 -5.54 5.90 -3.44
C ARG A 90 -5.48 5.26 -2.06
N ILE A 91 -4.29 4.88 -1.64
CA ILE A 91 -4.00 4.36 -0.30
C ILE A 91 -2.96 5.27 0.32
N ARG A 92 -3.26 5.82 1.50
CA ARG A 92 -2.35 6.65 2.29
C ARG A 92 -1.94 5.89 3.53
N MET A 93 -0.65 5.94 3.80
CA MET A 93 0.04 5.25 4.89
C MET A 93 0.92 6.25 5.61
N ARG A 94 1.31 5.93 6.86
CA ARG A 94 2.15 6.81 7.70
C ARG A 94 1.58 8.23 7.84
N THR A 95 0.27 8.30 7.92
CA THR A 95 -0.48 9.52 8.21
C THR A 95 -1.79 9.13 8.89
N THR A 96 -2.41 10.09 9.55
CA THR A 96 -3.74 9.93 10.14
C THR A 96 -4.75 10.73 9.35
N GLU A 97 -6.03 10.35 9.44
CA GLU A 97 -7.12 11.15 8.87
C GLU A 97 -7.09 12.58 9.39
N HIS A 98 -6.80 12.76 10.68
CA HIS A 98 -6.62 14.08 11.28
C HIS A 98 -5.49 14.88 10.61
N ASP A 99 -4.32 14.25 10.39
CA ASP A 99 -3.18 14.90 9.74
C ASP A 99 -3.45 15.28 8.28
N VAL A 100 -4.20 14.45 7.55
CA VAL A 100 -4.62 14.75 6.18
C VAL A 100 -5.54 15.97 6.15
N LEU A 101 -6.52 16.04 7.08
CA LEU A 101 -7.52 17.11 7.12
C LEU A 101 -6.99 18.42 7.70
N ALA A 102 -6.27 18.35 8.81
CA ALA A 102 -5.81 19.54 9.53
C ALA A 102 -4.48 20.08 9.00
N ASN A 103 -3.58 19.20 8.59
CA ASN A 103 -2.17 19.54 8.31
C ASN A 103 -1.78 19.34 6.83
N GLY A 104 -2.66 18.78 6.00
CA GLY A 104 -2.35 18.42 4.61
C GLY A 104 -1.22 17.39 4.47
N ARG A 105 -0.88 16.68 5.55
CA ARG A 105 0.22 15.73 5.58
C ARG A 105 -0.24 14.40 4.99
N ASN A 106 0.14 14.16 3.75
CA ASN A 106 -0.32 13.01 2.99
C ASN A 106 0.37 11.68 3.31
N GLY A 107 1.51 11.73 4.03
CA GLY A 107 2.32 10.54 4.30
C GLY A 107 2.82 9.88 3.01
N ILE A 108 3.00 8.56 3.07
CA ILE A 108 3.26 7.75 1.87
C ILE A 108 1.93 7.48 1.18
N THR A 109 1.81 7.91 -0.06
CA THR A 109 0.61 7.76 -0.88
C THR A 109 0.89 6.83 -2.06
N LEU A 110 0.21 5.69 -2.09
CA LEU A 110 0.07 4.85 -3.27
C LEU A 110 -1.18 5.28 -4.04
N THR A 111 -1.03 5.70 -5.28
CA THR A 111 -2.13 5.93 -6.22
C THR A 111 -2.05 4.89 -7.33
N LEU A 112 -3.11 4.10 -7.48
CA LEU A 112 -3.31 3.15 -8.57
C LEU A 112 -4.51 3.65 -9.38
N ASP A 113 -4.27 4.21 -10.55
CA ASP A 113 -5.29 4.73 -11.44
C ASP A 113 -5.17 4.12 -12.85
N ARG A 114 -6.03 4.51 -13.79
CA ARG A 114 -6.01 3.98 -15.17
C ARG A 114 -4.72 4.30 -15.94
N THR A 115 -3.94 5.28 -15.49
CA THR A 115 -2.67 5.68 -16.11
C THR A 115 -1.49 4.90 -15.55
N GLY A 116 -1.62 4.34 -14.35
CA GLY A 116 -0.56 3.58 -13.72
C GLY A 116 -0.57 3.63 -12.19
N THR A 117 0.54 3.21 -11.63
CA THR A 117 0.86 3.27 -10.21
C THR A 117 1.84 4.40 -9.95
N ARG A 118 1.58 5.21 -8.93
CA ARG A 118 2.49 6.23 -8.39
C ARG A 118 2.58 6.09 -6.88
N ILE A 119 3.80 6.03 -6.36
CA ILE A 119 4.09 6.01 -4.93
C ILE A 119 4.82 7.31 -4.60
N MET A 120 4.28 8.10 -3.68
CA MET A 120 4.82 9.40 -3.28
C MET A 120 5.00 9.47 -1.77
N ASP A 121 5.96 10.27 -1.30
CA ASP A 121 6.09 10.70 0.09
C ASP A 121 5.91 12.22 0.15
N GLY A 122 4.72 12.66 0.59
CA GLY A 122 4.29 14.05 0.43
C GLY A 122 4.29 14.47 -1.03
N THR A 123 5.21 15.36 -1.42
CA THR A 123 5.41 15.82 -2.81
C THR A 123 6.49 15.06 -3.57
N THR A 124 7.26 14.21 -2.90
CA THR A 124 8.39 13.48 -3.48
C THR A 124 7.89 12.23 -4.19
N LEU A 125 8.24 12.03 -5.46
CA LEU A 125 7.97 10.79 -6.17
C LEU A 125 8.99 9.71 -5.74
N LEU A 126 8.50 8.58 -5.24
CA LEU A 126 9.34 7.45 -4.82
C LEU A 126 9.43 6.36 -5.90
N ALA A 127 8.30 6.05 -6.55
CA ALA A 127 8.24 5.08 -7.64
C ALA A 127 7.04 5.35 -8.55
N GLN A 128 7.16 4.98 -9.83
CA GLN A 128 6.09 5.06 -10.80
C GLN A 128 6.21 3.91 -11.82
N THR A 129 5.08 3.38 -12.25
CA THR A 129 4.98 2.45 -13.38
C THR A 129 3.63 2.62 -14.07
N ASP A 130 3.57 2.43 -15.38
CA ASP A 130 2.33 2.38 -16.18
C ASP A 130 1.84 0.94 -16.43
N THR A 131 2.65 -0.06 -16.05
CA THR A 131 2.33 -1.48 -16.26
C THR A 131 1.37 -2.05 -15.21
N LEU A 132 1.44 -1.52 -13.97
CA LEU A 132 0.49 -1.81 -12.91
C LEU A 132 -0.48 -0.65 -12.83
N ARG A 133 -1.72 -0.88 -13.26
CA ARG A 133 -2.75 0.15 -13.34
C ARG A 133 -4.07 -0.39 -12.84
N TYR A 134 -4.97 0.53 -12.51
CA TYR A 134 -6.33 0.18 -12.15
C TYR A 134 -7.07 -0.34 -13.37
N GLU A 135 -7.53 -1.59 -13.30
CA GLU A 135 -8.39 -2.21 -14.29
C GLU A 135 -9.73 -2.58 -13.66
N PRO A 136 -10.85 -2.09 -14.20
CA PRO A 136 -12.18 -2.42 -13.70
C PRO A 136 -12.41 -3.93 -13.59
N SER A 137 -13.04 -4.35 -12.49
CA SER A 137 -13.38 -5.74 -12.18
C SER A 137 -12.20 -6.70 -12.06
N GLN A 138 -10.96 -6.22 -12.16
CA GLN A 138 -9.78 -7.01 -11.87
C GLN A 138 -9.46 -6.94 -10.37
N SER A 139 -9.30 -8.12 -9.77
CA SER A 139 -8.81 -8.23 -8.40
C SER A 139 -7.29 -8.06 -8.35
N LEU A 140 -6.82 -7.20 -7.46
CA LEU A 140 -5.40 -6.94 -7.26
C LEU A 140 -5.05 -7.08 -5.78
N ARG A 141 -4.06 -7.93 -5.48
CA ARG A 141 -3.51 -8.04 -4.12
C ARG A 141 -2.58 -6.87 -3.87
N ILE A 142 -2.80 -6.17 -2.76
CA ILE A 142 -1.91 -5.11 -2.28
C ILE A 142 -1.48 -5.48 -0.87
N ALA A 143 -0.19 -5.35 -0.58
CA ALA A 143 0.35 -5.51 0.75
C ALA A 143 1.35 -4.39 1.06
N PHE A 144 1.51 -4.06 2.34
CA PHE A 144 2.55 -3.14 2.77
C PHE A 144 3.01 -3.49 4.20
N GLU A 145 4.22 -3.07 4.50
CA GLU A 145 4.88 -3.26 5.79
C GLU A 145 5.38 -1.90 6.29
N HIS A 146 5.17 -1.63 7.58
CA HIS A 146 5.80 -0.53 8.28
C HIS A 146 6.72 -1.07 9.37
N GLU A 147 8.02 -0.85 9.21
CA GLU A 147 9.05 -1.24 10.18
C GLU A 147 9.89 0.01 10.48
N GLY A 148 9.81 0.54 11.70
CA GLY A 148 10.43 1.82 12.08
C GLY A 148 10.14 2.95 11.08
N MET A 149 11.18 3.43 10.39
CA MET A 149 11.09 4.52 9.39
C MET A 149 10.99 4.03 7.93
N GLU A 150 10.91 2.71 7.72
CA GLU A 150 10.87 2.09 6.39
C GLU A 150 9.47 1.57 6.01
N THR A 151 9.10 1.76 4.74
CA THR A 151 7.89 1.18 4.15
C THR A 151 8.21 0.35 2.92
N ARG A 152 7.66 -0.85 2.85
CA ARG A 152 7.65 -1.68 1.63
C ARG A 152 6.21 -1.83 1.16
N ILE A 153 6.00 -1.82 -0.15
CA ILE A 153 4.67 -1.94 -0.77
C ILE A 153 4.75 -3.00 -1.85
N ALA A 154 3.85 -3.98 -1.82
CA ALA A 154 3.69 -4.97 -2.87
C ALA A 154 2.33 -4.80 -3.57
N ILE A 155 2.33 -4.93 -4.90
CA ILE A 155 1.15 -4.84 -5.75
C ILE A 155 1.22 -5.98 -6.77
N GLY A 156 0.28 -6.91 -6.68
CA GLY A 156 0.33 -8.15 -7.45
C GLY A 156 1.63 -8.91 -7.17
N CYS A 157 2.44 -9.12 -8.22
CA CYS A 157 3.74 -9.80 -8.13
C CYS A 157 4.93 -8.83 -8.02
N SER A 158 4.69 -7.52 -7.89
CA SER A 158 5.74 -6.49 -7.85
C SER A 158 5.93 -5.95 -6.45
N VAL A 159 7.18 -5.70 -6.06
CA VAL A 159 7.56 -5.11 -4.77
C VAL A 159 8.27 -3.78 -4.99
N PHE A 160 7.92 -2.79 -4.18
CA PHE A 160 8.42 -1.43 -4.19
C PHE A 160 9.01 -1.08 -2.81
N GLY A 161 10.16 -0.41 -2.81
CA GLY A 161 10.88 -0.03 -1.59
C GLY A 161 12.01 -1.00 -1.22
N PRO A 162 12.60 -0.88 -0.01
CA PRO A 162 12.13 -0.05 1.11
C PRO A 162 12.24 1.46 0.84
N PHE A 163 11.22 2.20 1.26
CA PHE A 163 11.18 3.65 1.25
C PHE A 163 11.38 4.18 2.66
N ARG A 164 12.43 4.97 2.86
CA ARG A 164 12.67 5.67 4.12
C ARG A 164 11.93 7.00 4.11
N THR A 165 11.13 7.27 5.13
CA THR A 165 10.37 8.52 5.25
C THR A 165 10.62 9.18 6.60
N GLY A 166 10.44 10.50 6.66
CA GLY A 166 10.41 11.27 7.91
C GLY A 166 9.11 11.12 8.69
N HIS A 167 8.09 10.46 8.12
CA HIS A 167 6.81 10.25 8.77
C HIS A 167 6.85 9.02 9.70
N PRO A 168 6.38 9.15 10.95
CA PRO A 168 6.30 8.03 11.86
C PRO A 168 5.31 6.98 11.34
N ALA A 169 5.51 5.72 11.74
CA ALA A 169 4.53 4.69 11.47
C ALA A 169 3.22 4.99 12.21
N THR A 170 2.08 4.81 11.53
CA THR A 170 0.74 5.08 12.07
C THR A 170 -0.09 3.83 11.91
N SER A 171 -0.95 3.52 12.88
CA SER A 171 -1.90 2.40 12.80
C SER A 171 -2.96 2.56 11.70
N GLN A 172 -3.08 3.74 11.10
CA GLN A 172 -4.08 4.06 10.09
C GLN A 172 -3.57 3.81 8.67
N THR A 173 -4.43 3.18 7.88
CA THR A 173 -4.35 3.08 6.42
C THR A 173 -5.62 3.69 5.85
N ILE A 174 -5.48 4.76 5.07
CA ILE A 174 -6.62 5.50 4.52
C ILE A 174 -6.79 5.10 3.06
N ILE A 175 -7.97 4.66 2.69
CA ILE A 175 -8.32 4.21 1.34
C ILE A 175 -9.36 5.17 0.76
N GLU A 176 -9.10 5.67 -0.43
CA GLU A 176 -9.93 6.63 -1.14
C GLU A 176 -10.18 6.10 -2.57
N PRO A 177 -11.41 5.70 -2.92
CA PRO A 177 -11.77 5.52 -4.33
C PRO A 177 -11.66 6.86 -5.08
N LEU A 178 -11.19 6.81 -6.32
CA LEU A 178 -11.04 7.97 -7.19
C LEU A 178 -12.11 7.91 -8.29
N GLY A 179 -12.72 9.05 -8.63
CA GLY A 179 -13.68 9.19 -9.72
C GLY A 179 -14.88 10.06 -9.38
N SER A 180 -15.95 9.96 -10.18
CA SER A 180 -17.12 10.86 -10.12
C SER A 180 -18.35 10.28 -9.39
N GLY A 181 -18.15 9.40 -8.40
CA GLY A 181 -19.17 9.10 -7.39
C GLY A 181 -20.16 7.95 -7.67
N GLY A 182 -20.03 7.21 -8.78
CA GLY A 182 -20.97 6.12 -9.13
C GLY A 182 -20.43 4.68 -8.98
N GLY A 183 -19.14 4.52 -8.70
CA GLY A 183 -18.50 3.19 -8.63
C GLY A 183 -18.38 2.65 -7.22
N CYS A 184 -18.12 1.35 -7.09
CA CYS A 184 -17.78 0.74 -5.81
C CYS A 184 -16.44 0.01 -5.88
N VAL A 185 -15.69 0.03 -4.77
CA VAL A 185 -14.55 -0.83 -4.47
C VAL A 185 -14.98 -1.87 -3.46
N ARG A 186 -14.69 -3.14 -3.74
CA ARG A 186 -14.70 -4.20 -2.73
C ARG A 186 -13.26 -4.44 -2.29
N ILE A 187 -13.07 -4.49 -0.98
CA ILE A 187 -11.82 -4.86 -0.32
C ILE A 187 -12.09 -6.15 0.44
N SER A 188 -11.38 -7.22 0.09
CA SER A 188 -11.50 -8.54 0.73
C SER A 188 -10.17 -9.01 1.28
N ASP A 189 -10.22 -10.12 2.01
CA ASP A 189 -9.05 -10.84 2.52
C ASP A 189 -8.11 -9.90 3.25
N ILE A 190 -8.71 -9.00 4.04
CA ILE A 190 -7.97 -8.00 4.78
C ILE A 190 -7.35 -8.69 5.99
N VAL A 191 -6.03 -8.75 5.99
CA VAL A 191 -5.21 -9.39 7.01
C VAL A 191 -4.20 -8.36 7.50
N ALA A 192 -4.03 -8.25 8.81
CA ALA A 192 -3.06 -7.37 9.43
C ALA A 192 -2.37 -8.08 10.60
N GLU A 193 -1.08 -7.81 10.77
CA GLU A 193 -0.22 -8.40 11.80
C GLU A 193 0.73 -7.34 12.35
N GLY A 194 0.85 -7.23 13.67
CA GLY A 194 1.87 -6.39 14.31
C GLY A 194 3.28 -6.93 14.06
N VAL A 195 4.23 -6.07 13.69
CA VAL A 195 5.64 -6.46 13.48
C VAL A 195 6.42 -6.47 14.80
N SER A 196 6.00 -5.67 15.77
CA SER A 196 6.54 -5.67 17.14
C SER A 196 5.40 -5.50 18.14
N PRO A 197 5.33 -6.31 19.21
CA PRO A 197 4.49 -6.04 20.37
C PRO A 197 4.96 -4.81 21.15
#